data_AF-E9LJ88-F1
#
_entry.id   AF-E9LJ88-F1
#
_cell.length_a   1.000
_cell.length_b   1.000
_cell.length_c   1.000
_cell.angle_alpha   90.00
_cell.angle_beta   90.00
_cell.angle_gamma   90.00
#
_symmetry.space_group_name_H-M   'P 1'
#
loop_
_entity.id
_entity.type
_entity.pdbx_description
1 polymer ?
#
loop_
_entity_poly.entity_id
_entity_poly.type
_entity_poly.pdbx_seq_one_letter_code
_entity_poly.pdbx_strand_id
1 'polypeptide(L)' 'MAFELPKLPYAFDALEPHFDKETMEIHHDRHHNTYVTKLNAAVEGTDLESKSIEEIVANLDSVPANIQTAVR' A
#
# COMPACT_ATOMS: atom_id res chain seq x y z
N MET A 1 -4.72 -13.39 -1.80
CA MET A 1 -3.24 -13.32 -1.71
C MET A 1 -2.92 -12.01 -1.03
N ALA A 2 -1.96 -11.97 -0.11
CA ALA A 2 -1.63 -10.71 0.56
C ALA A 2 -1.01 -9.72 -0.44
N PHE A 3 -1.38 -8.44 -0.32
CA PHE A 3 -0.67 -7.34 -0.99
C PHE A 3 0.77 -7.29 -0.53
N GLU A 4 1.69 -6.98 -1.43
CA GLU A 4 3.13 -6.92 -1.17
C GLU A 4 3.65 -5.49 -1.32
N LEU A 5 4.69 -5.15 -0.54
CA LEU A 5 5.44 -3.91 -0.72
C LEU A 5 6.34 -4.05 -1.97
N PRO A 6 6.06 -3.34 -3.07
CA PRO A 6 6.88 -3.45 -4.27
C PRO A 6 8.25 -2.85 -4.03
N LYS A 7 9.31 -3.55 -4.44
CA LYS A 7 10.68 -3.02 -4.35
C LYS A 7 10.85 -1.79 -5.24
N LEU A 8 11.61 -0.82 -4.77
CA LEU A 8 12.06 0.29 -5.63
C LEU A 8 12.88 -0.26 -6.82
N PRO A 9 12.68 0.28 -8.03
CA PRO A 9 13.44 -0.13 -9.22
C PRO A 9 14.85 0.50 -9.28
N TYR A 10 15.27 1.19 -8.22
CA TYR A 10 16.53 1.92 -8.09
C TYR A 10 16.99 1.96 -6.62
N ALA A 11 18.24 2.37 -6.37
CA ALA A 11 18.76 2.58 -5.03
C ALA A 11 18.13 3.80 -4.34
N PHE A 12 18.08 3.82 -3.00
CA PHE A 12 17.43 4.88 -2.24
C PHE A 12 18.01 6.29 -2.47
N ASP A 13 19.28 6.39 -2.87
CA ASP A 13 19.98 7.64 -3.19
C ASP A 13 19.93 8.02 -4.68
N ALA A 14 19.29 7.21 -5.53
CA ALA A 14 19.28 7.42 -6.98
C ALA A 14 18.58 8.72 -7.43
N LEU A 15 17.85 9.38 -6.53
CA LEU A 15 17.10 10.61 -6.80
C LEU A 15 17.76 11.87 -6.21
N GLU A 16 18.95 11.76 -5.61
CA GLU A 16 19.68 12.94 -5.12
C GLU A 16 20.15 13.85 -6.28
N PRO A 17 20.19 15.18 -6.10
CA PRO A 17 19.84 15.94 -4.88
C PRO A 17 18.36 16.37 -4.84
N HIS A 18 17.49 15.79 -5.67
CA HIS A 18 16.08 16.18 -5.75
C HIS A 18 15.24 15.56 -4.62
N PHE A 19 15.59 14.33 -4.22
CA PHE A 19 15.06 13.65 -3.05
C PHE A 19 16.22 13.00 -2.30
N ASP A 20 16.31 13.22 -0.99
CA ASP A 20 17.36 12.64 -0.16
C ASP A 20 17.10 11.17 0.15
N LYS A 21 18.19 10.42 0.39
CA LYS A 21 18.15 8.99 0.71
C LYS A 21 17.30 8.66 1.93
N GLU A 22 17.41 9.43 3.02
CA GLU A 22 16.71 9.16 4.29
C GLU A 22 15.18 9.25 4.09
N THR A 23 14.71 10.25 3.35
CA THR A 23 13.32 10.37 2.93
C THR A 23 12.86 9.13 2.17
N MET A 24 13.63 8.65 1.18
CA MET A 24 13.26 7.49 0.38
C MET A 24 13.20 6.20 1.23
N GLU A 25 14.14 6.00 2.16
CA GLU A 25 14.14 4.89 3.10
C GLU A 25 12.90 4.93 4.01
N ILE A 26 12.62 6.06 4.65
CA ILE A 26 11.48 6.21 5.55
C ILE A 26 10.15 6.08 4.79
N HIS A 27 10.01 6.72 3.64
CA HIS A 27 8.78 6.71 2.86
C HIS A 27 8.44 5.30 2.35
N HIS A 28 9.41 4.57 1.82
CA HIS A 28 9.18 3.22 1.32
C HIS A 28 9.08 2.18 2.46
N ASP A 29 10.11 2.07 3.30
CA ASP A 29 10.22 0.95 4.26
C ASP A 29 9.28 1.11 5.47
N ARG A 30 8.87 2.34 5.78
CA ARG A 30 7.95 2.61 6.91
C ARG A 30 6.56 3.00 6.46
N HIS A 31 6.41 4.11 5.72
CA HIS A 31 5.08 4.62 5.38
C HIS A 31 4.33 3.68 4.43
N HIS A 32 4.92 3.33 3.28
CA HIS A 32 4.29 2.43 2.32
C HIS A 32 4.07 1.04 2.93
N ASN A 33 5.06 0.49 3.64
CA ASN A 33 4.92 -0.80 4.32
C ASN A 33 3.78 -0.81 5.36
N THR A 34 3.56 0.30 6.06
CA THR A 34 2.43 0.44 7.01
C THR A 34 1.09 0.39 6.29
N TYR A 35 0.96 1.02 5.12
CA TYR A 35 -0.26 0.92 4.31
C TYR A 35 -0.51 -0.52 3.86
N VAL A 36 0.51 -1.21 3.32
CA VAL A 36 0.41 -2.62 2.90
C VAL A 36 -0.03 -3.51 4.07
N THR A 37 0.61 -3.35 5.24
CA THR A 37 0.29 -4.15 6.43
C THR A 37 -1.15 -3.92 6.90
N LYS A 38 -1.60 -2.66 6.97
CA LYS A 38 -2.95 -2.33 7.42
C LYS A 38 -4.02 -2.70 6.41
N LEU A 39 -3.73 -2.58 5.12
CA LEU A 39 -4.61 -3.04 4.05
C LEU A 39 -4.83 -4.56 4.17
N ASN A 40 -3.75 -5.34 4.26
CA ASN A 40 -3.83 -6.80 4.42
C ASN A 40 -4.69 -7.19 5.63
N ALA A 41 -4.50 -6.54 6.78
CA ALA A 41 -5.31 -6.79 7.96
C ALA A 41 -6.79 -6.41 7.78
N ALA A 42 -7.10 -5.38 6.97
CA ALA A 42 -8.47 -4.95 6.72
C ALA A 42 -9.21 -5.86 5.73
N VAL A 43 -8.50 -6.42 4.75
CA VAL A 43 -9.11 -7.30 3.73
C VAL A 43 -9.10 -8.78 4.10
N GLU A 44 -8.39 -9.17 5.17
CA GLU A 44 -8.26 -10.56 5.59
C GLU A 44 -9.63 -11.26 5.78
N GLY A 45 -9.80 -12.41 5.14
CA GLY A 45 -11.03 -13.20 5.15
C GLY A 45 -12.18 -12.63 4.31
N THR A 46 -11.94 -11.59 3.52
CA THR A 46 -12.95 -10.97 2.64
C THR A 46 -12.71 -11.30 1.16
N ASP A 47 -13.74 -11.12 0.33
CA ASP A 47 -13.60 -11.28 -1.13
C ASP A 47 -12.58 -10.30 -1.76
N LEU A 48 -12.23 -9.22 -1.04
CA LEU A 48 -11.29 -8.20 -1.49
C LEU A 48 -9.84 -8.72 -1.55
N GLU A 49 -9.47 -9.77 -0.81
CA GLU A 49 -8.12 -10.37 -0.88
C GLU A 49 -7.74 -10.89 -2.28
N SER A 50 -8.74 -11.16 -3.11
CA SER A 50 -8.58 -11.71 -4.45
C SER A 50 -8.59 -10.65 -5.55
N LYS A 51 -8.95 -9.41 -5.19
CA LYS A 51 -9.03 -8.28 -6.13
C LYS A 51 -7.70 -7.56 -6.24
N SER A 52 -7.48 -6.94 -7.39
CA SER A 52 -6.38 -5.99 -7.56
C SER A 52 -6.60 -4.71 -6.72
N ILE A 53 -5.52 -4.01 -6.38
CA ILE A 53 -5.64 -2.76 -5.61
C ILE A 53 -6.39 -1.69 -6.41
N GLU A 54 -6.22 -1.69 -7.74
CA GLU A 54 -6.90 -0.79 -8.66
C GLU A 54 -8.42 -1.03 -8.65
N GLU A 55 -8.87 -2.28 -8.67
CA GLU A 55 -10.29 -2.63 -8.60
C GLU A 55 -10.92 -2.21 -7.26
N ILE A 56 -10.19 -2.37 -6.16
CA ILE A 56 -10.67 -1.96 -4.83
C ILE A 56 -10.85 -0.44 -4.78
N VAL A 57 -9.83 0.32 -5.20
CA VAL A 57 -9.86 1.79 -5.16
C VAL A 57 -10.87 2.37 -6.16
N ALA A 58 -11.04 1.75 -7.32
CA ALA A 58 -12.04 2.18 -8.31
C ALA A 58 -13.49 1.96 -7.86
N ASN A 59 -13.72 1.03 -6.93
CA ASN A 59 -15.05 0.63 -6.47
C ASN A 59 -15.18 0.76 -4.94
N LEU A 60 -14.65 1.83 -4.34
CA LEU A 60 -14.66 2.04 -2.87
C LEU A 60 -16.06 2.06 -2.26
N ASP A 61 -17.08 2.46 -3.02
CA ASP A 61 -18.49 2.43 -2.63
C ASP A 61 -19.03 1.00 -2.44
N SER A 62 -18.42 0.01 -3.08
CA SER A 62 -18.73 -1.41 -2.94
C SER A 62 -18.02 -2.10 -1.77
N VAL A 63 -17.06 -1.42 -1.12
CA VAL A 63 -16.32 -1.96 0.03
C VAL A 63 -17.23 -1.96 1.27
N PRO A 64 -17.27 -3.07 2.05
CA PRO A 64 -18.08 -3.12 3.27
C PRO A 64 -17.80 -1.95 4.22
N ALA A 65 -18.86 -1.31 4.71
CA ALA A 65 -18.77 -0.05 5.46
C ALA A 65 -17.87 -0.14 6.72
N ASN A 66 -17.75 -1.31 7.33
CA ASN A 66 -16.90 -1.53 8.51
C ASN A 66 -15.39 -1.50 8.21
N ILE A 67 -14.98 -1.65 6.94
CA ILE A 67 -13.57 -1.60 6.52
C ILE A 67 -13.27 -0.52 5.48
N GLN A 68 -14.30 0.14 4.95
CA GLN A 68 -14.18 1.15 3.88
C GLN A 68 -13.13 2.23 4.18
N THR A 69 -13.13 2.77 5.40
CA THR A 69 -12.15 3.80 5.80
C THR A 69 -10.73 3.26 5.94
N ALA A 70 -10.55 1.97 6.25
CA ALA A 70 -9.22 1.37 6.35
C ALA A 70 -8.59 1.06 4.99
N VAL A 71 -9.44 0.93 3.96
CA VAL A 71 -9.08 0.59 2.58
C VAL A 71 -8.96 1.84 1.68
N ARG A 72 -9.48 2.99 2.12
CA ARG A 72 -9.43 4.28 1.44
C ARG A 72 -8.14 5.05 1.74
#